data_AF-A0A942H3L9-F1
#
_entry.id   AF-A0A942H3L9-F1
#
_cell.length_a   1.000
_cell.length_b   1.000
_cell.length_c   1.000
_cell.angle_alpha   90.00
_cell.angle_beta   90.00
_cell.angle_gamma   90.00
#
_symmetry.space_group_name_H-M   'P 1'
#
loop_
_entity.id
_entity.type
_entity.pdbx_description
1 polymer ?
#
loop_
_entity_poly.entity_id
_entity_poly.type
_entity_poly.pdbx_seq_one_letter_code
_entity_poly.pdbx_strand_id
1 'polypeptide(L)' 'MLTDDIYIVHPNAEQADALKAFIKALKIDFEVATADNIYNPVFVEKVRKSRRQIKQGKAVRVGKADLQDFLDLK' A
#
# COMPACT_ATOMS: atom_id res chain seq x y z
N MET A 1 12.99 15.65 -19.70
CA MET A 1 13.26 14.75 -18.55
C MET A 1 11.91 14.36 -17.97
N LEU A 2 11.64 13.06 -17.81
CA LEU A 2 10.49 12.62 -17.02
C LEU A 2 10.86 12.86 -15.56
N THR A 3 10.04 13.60 -14.83
CA THR A 3 10.20 13.80 -13.40
C THR A 3 9.73 12.55 -12.67
N ASP A 4 10.54 12.00 -11.77
CA ASP A 4 10.17 10.85 -10.92
C ASP A 4 9.17 11.23 -9.80
N ASP A 5 8.78 12.49 -9.74
CA ASP A 5 7.92 13.05 -8.71
C ASP A 5 6.45 12.63 -8.91
N ILE A 6 5.86 12.02 -7.88
CA ILE A 6 4.46 11.61 -7.86
C ILE A 6 3.65 12.62 -7.02
N TYR A 7 2.62 13.21 -7.63
CA TYR A 7 1.72 14.15 -6.96
C TYR A 7 0.46 13.44 -6.47
N ILE A 8 0.22 13.45 -5.15
CA ILE A 8 -0.97 12.88 -4.51
C ILE A 8 -1.87 14.01 -4.02
N VAL A 9 -3.14 14.01 -4.43
CA VAL A 9 -4.11 15.08 -4.13
C VAL A 9 -5.28 14.51 -3.31
N HIS A 10 -5.68 15.23 -2.26
CA HIS A 10 -6.79 14.87 -1.38
C HIS A 10 -7.95 15.89 -1.48
N PRO A 11 -8.77 15.84 -2.55
CA PRO A 11 -9.87 16.78 -2.74
C PRO A 11 -11.04 16.50 -1.78
N ASN A 12 -11.82 17.53 -1.44
CA ASN A 12 -13.14 17.35 -0.85
C ASN A 12 -14.19 16.96 -1.93
N ALA A 13 -15.45 16.73 -1.52
CA ALA A 13 -16.49 16.24 -2.42
C ALA A 13 -16.71 17.13 -3.67
N GLU A 14 -16.79 18.45 -3.49
CA GLU A 14 -17.01 19.40 -4.60
C GLU A 14 -15.75 19.55 -5.48
N GLN A 15 -14.57 19.50 -4.88
CA GLN A 15 -13.30 19.60 -5.60
C GLN A 15 -12.98 18.35 -6.43
N ALA A 16 -13.49 17.18 -6.05
CA ALA A 16 -13.20 15.92 -6.72
C ALA A 16 -13.70 15.91 -8.18
N ASP A 17 -14.91 16.42 -8.41
CA ASP A 17 -15.50 16.48 -9.75
C ASP A 17 -14.77 17.49 -10.65
N ALA A 18 -14.45 18.67 -10.11
CA ALA A 18 -13.67 19.68 -10.82
C ALA A 18 -12.25 19.17 -11.18
N LEU A 19 -11.57 18.53 -10.22
CA LEU A 19 -10.24 17.95 -10.43
C LEU A 19 -10.27 16.84 -11.48
N LYS A 20 -11.27 15.94 -11.42
CA LYS A 20 -11.45 14.86 -12.40
C LYS A 20 -11.68 15.40 -13.82
N ALA A 21 -12.47 16.46 -13.95
CA ALA A 21 -12.69 17.11 -15.25
C ALA A 21 -11.39 17.71 -15.80
N PHE A 22 -10.62 18.39 -14.95
CA PHE A 22 -9.35 19.02 -15.32
C PHE A 22 -8.28 17.99 -15.75
N ILE A 23 -8.06 16.95 -14.95
CA ILE A 23 -7.10 15.88 -15.24
C ILE A 23 -7.45 15.17 -16.56
N LYS A 24 -8.73 14.87 -16.80
CA LYS A 24 -9.19 14.30 -18.07
C LYS A 24 -8.97 15.23 -19.25
N ALA A 25 -9.24 16.53 -19.10
CA ALA A 25 -9.03 17.52 -20.16
C ALA A 25 -7.55 17.62 -20.57
N LEU A 26 -6.65 17.48 -19.59
CA LEU A 26 -5.21 17.44 -19.81
C LEU A 26 -4.68 16.08 -20.32
N LYS A 27 -5.55 15.07 -20.46
CA LYS A 27 -5.19 13.70 -20.85
C LYS A 27 -4.11 13.09 -19.95
N ILE A 28 -4.16 13.42 -18.67
CA ILE A 28 -3.26 12.84 -17.66
C ILE A 28 -3.88 11.53 -17.19
N ASP A 29 -3.06 10.48 -17.16
CA ASP A 29 -3.47 9.19 -16.58
C ASP A 29 -3.58 9.31 -15.06
N PHE A 30 -4.71 8.84 -14.51
CA PHE A 30 -4.96 8.87 -13.07
C PHE A 30 -5.72 7.64 -12.61
N GLU A 31 -5.50 7.28 -11.35
CA GLU A 31 -6.21 6.19 -10.69
C GLU A 31 -7.06 6.75 -9.55
N VAL A 32 -8.28 6.21 -9.40
CA VAL A 32 -9.13 6.51 -8.25
C VAL A 32 -9.03 5.34 -7.29
N ALA A 33 -8.19 5.49 -6.26
CA ALA A 33 -8.05 4.50 -5.22
C ALA A 33 -9.09 4.74 -4.11
N THR A 34 -10.06 3.85 -3.98
CA THR A 34 -11.01 3.81 -2.85
C THR A 34 -10.43 2.97 -1.71
N ALA A 35 -10.95 3.09 -0.49
CA ALA A 35 -10.50 2.28 0.67
C ALA A 35 -10.39 0.78 0.35
N ASP A 36 -11.26 0.28 -0.54
CA ASP A 36 -11.29 -1.12 -0.98
C ASP A 36 -10.25 -1.46 -2.07
N ASN A 37 -9.76 -0.47 -2.81
CA ASN A 37 -8.82 -0.62 -3.93
C ASN A 37 -7.39 -0.11 -3.64
N ILE A 38 -7.17 0.66 -2.57
CA ILE A 38 -5.82 1.16 -2.20
C ILE A 38 -4.89 0.01 -1.79
N TYR A 39 -5.45 -1.03 -1.16
CA TYR A 39 -4.68 -2.18 -0.71
C TYR A 39 -5.13 -3.45 -1.41
N ASN A 40 -4.18 -4.19 -1.99
CA ASN A 40 -4.44 -5.49 -2.58
C ASN A 40 -5.15 -6.40 -1.53
N PRO A 41 -6.34 -6.93 -1.82
CA PRO A 41 -7.12 -7.70 -0.84
C PRO A 41 -6.36 -8.93 -0.34
N VAL A 42 -5.58 -9.58 -1.21
CA VAL A 42 -4.72 -10.72 -0.85
C VAL A 42 -3.63 -10.30 0.14
N PHE A 43 -3.05 -9.10 -0.02
CA PHE A 43 -2.09 -8.55 0.93
C PHE A 43 -2.74 -8.29 2.30
N VAL A 44 -3.92 -7.66 2.32
CA VAL A 44 -4.68 -7.39 3.55
C VAL A 44 -5.02 -8.71 4.28
N GLU A 45 -5.44 -9.74 3.55
CA GLU A 45 -5.72 -11.05 4.12
C GLU A 45 -4.48 -11.70 4.74
N LYS A 46 -3.32 -11.63 4.07
CA LYS A 46 -2.03 -12.12 4.61
C LYS A 46 -1.68 -11.43 5.93
N VAL A 47 -1.81 -10.10 6.00
CA VAL A 47 -1.57 -9.33 7.23
C VAL A 47 -2.54 -9.74 8.34
N ARG A 48 -3.85 -9.87 8.02
CA ARG A 48 -4.86 -10.32 9.00
C ARG A 48 -4.57 -11.73 9.50
N LYS A 49 -4.15 -12.65 8.62
CA LYS A 49 -3.71 -14.01 8.98
C LYS A 49 -2.50 -13.97 9.91
N SER A 50 -1.48 -13.19 9.58
CA SER A 50 -0.28 -13.01 10.43
C SER A 50 -0.66 -12.52 11.83
N ARG A 51 -1.55 -11.52 11.94
CA ARG A 51 -2.03 -11.02 13.24
C ARG A 51 -2.73 -12.11 14.06
N ARG A 52 -3.53 -12.98 13.43
CA ARG A 52 -4.15 -14.12 14.11
C ARG A 52 -3.11 -15.14 14.58
N GLN A 53 -2.11 -15.46 13.76
CA GLN A 53 -1.03 -16.38 14.12
C GLN A 53 -0.25 -15.87 15.34
N ILE A 54 0.07 -14.57 15.39
CA ILE A 54 0.71 -13.95 16.56
C ILE A 54 -0.16 -14.11 17.81
N LYS A 55 -1.46 -13.80 17.74
CA LYS A 55 -2.40 -13.98 18.87
C LYS A 55 -2.52 -15.44 19.32
N GLN A 56 -2.34 -16.39 18.41
CA GLN A 56 -2.37 -17.84 18.69
C GLN A 56 -1.01 -18.38 19.17
N GLY A 57 0.01 -17.54 19.34
CA GLY A 57 1.36 -17.99 19.73
C GLY A 57 2.13 -18.69 18.61
N LYS A 58 1.66 -18.63 17.35
CA LYS A 58 2.29 -19.23 16.17
C LYS A 58 3.29 -18.28 15.50
N ALA A 59 4.03 -17.51 16.29
CA ALA A 59 5.04 -16.57 15.80
C ALA A 59 6.40 -16.90 16.40
N VAL A 60 7.45 -16.79 15.59
CA VAL A 60 8.84 -16.96 16.02
C VAL A 60 9.45 -15.57 16.19
N ARG A 61 10.06 -15.31 17.34
CA ARG A 61 10.84 -14.09 17.57
C ARG A 61 12.29 -14.39 17.20
N VAL A 62 12.85 -13.60 16.30
CA VAL A 62 14.24 -13.75 15.84
C VAL A 62 15.01 -12.52 16.34
N GLY A 63 16.14 -12.76 17.02
CA GLY A 63 17.04 -11.70 17.46
C GLY A 63 17.85 -11.15 16.28
N LYS A 64 18.40 -9.93 16.41
CA LYS A 64 19.25 -9.35 15.35
C LYS A 64 20.47 -10.23 15.05
N ALA A 65 21.06 -10.83 16.08
CA ALA A 65 22.23 -11.71 15.95
C ALA A 65 21.89 -12.98 15.15
N ASP A 66 20.67 -13.49 15.26
CA ASP A 66 20.25 -14.76 14.66
C ASP A 66 19.60 -14.59 13.28
N LEU A 67 19.44 -13.34 12.81
CA LEU A 67 18.68 -13.03 11.59
C LEU A 67 19.34 -13.61 10.33
N GLN A 68 20.67 -13.59 10.24
CA GLN A 68 21.40 -14.10 9.07
C GLN A 68 21.25 -15.61 8.95
N ASP A 69 21.40 -16.34 10.06
CA ASP A 69 21.20 -17.79 10.11
C ASP A 69 19.74 -18.18 9.85
N PHE A 70 18.78 -17.42 10.39
CA PHE A 70 17.36 -17.66 10.16
C PHE A 70 16.95 -17.50 8.70
N LEU A 71 17.58 -16.56 7.98
CA LEU A 71 17.31 -16.29 6.57
C LEU A 71 18.16 -17.12 5.60
N ASP A 72 19.05 -17.98 6.12
CA ASP A 72 19.98 -18.81 5.34
C ASP A 72 20.87 -18.00 4.37
N LEU A 73 21.35 -16.83 4.83
CA LEU A 73 22.12 -15.88 4.02
C LEU A 73 23.64 -16.09 4.09
N LYS A 74 24.11 -17.34 4.24
CA LYS A 74 25.54 -17.68 4.36
C LYS A 74 26.37 -17.30 3.14
#